data_AF-A0A844WSV2-F1
#
_entry.id   AF-A0A844WSV2-F1
#
_cell.length_a   1.000
_cell.length_b   1.000
_cell.length_c   1.000
_cell.angle_alpha   90.00
_cell.angle_beta   90.00
_cell.angle_gamma   90.00
#
_symmetry.space_group_name_H-M   'P 1'
#
loop_
_entity.id
_entity.type
_entity.pdbx_description
1 polymer ?
#
loop_
_entity_poly.entity_id
_entity_poly.type
_entity_poly.pdbx_seq_one_letter_code
_entity_poly.pdbx_strand_id
1 'polypeptide(L)'
;MVFNKERVIIYVQPTILRYKTVSSAKQVTTLDMSDDLVAFHYQNEADIDLFLSDLQKKFVGRTEFELNLDVNLIQTQQLTLPDIKLKLSELILYIEANIYKLFQLPTKNVFFDFVYPTKQNKYVTVMITERNNIENWVNIFKKYELRLTFVGCRFDHAEINFLPWRQEKQIKHQRQLAYTIVSFIGIISCLLCYWWIQARNEQQYYEQKLLEQQQVVQKLTAELSSYLPNPSLSQKQIQNALLLFSEQLPSVIWLNSFYYEHQKVRIDGQSFSYVELTNFNQNLLTMKNINNSQINSVLSNKTNLVFEMEMRLNEQ
;
A
#
# COMPACT_ATOMS: atom_id res chain seq x y z
N MET A 1 28.12 -6.22 33.44
CA MET A 1 29.47 -5.68 33.72
C MET A 1 29.50 -4.24 33.22
N VAL A 2 29.35 -3.27 34.14
CA VAL A 2 29.35 -1.83 33.79
C VAL A 2 30.81 -1.43 33.64
N PHE A 3 31.30 -1.40 32.40
CA PHE A 3 32.67 -0.96 32.14
C PHE A 3 32.77 0.54 32.47
N ASN A 4 33.61 0.89 33.44
CA ASN A 4 34.00 2.27 33.70
C ASN A 4 34.63 2.83 32.43
N LYS A 5 33.88 3.64 31.68
CA LYS A 5 34.43 4.41 30.57
C LYS A 5 35.26 5.53 31.16
N GLU A 6 36.56 5.49 30.87
CA GLU A 6 37.46 6.59 31.12
C GLU A 6 37.41 7.56 29.94
N ARG A 7 37.38 8.84 30.27
CA ARG A 7 37.37 9.92 29.29
C ARG A 7 38.52 10.85 29.56
N VAL A 8 39.33 11.12 28.54
CA VAL A 8 40.46 12.04 28.64
C VAL A 8 40.10 13.33 27.93
N ILE A 9 40.10 14.43 28.67
CA ILE A 9 39.80 15.77 28.16
C ILE A 9 41.13 16.51 28.03
N ILE A 10 41.49 16.90 26.81
CA ILE A 10 42.71 17.63 26.48
C ILE A 10 42.32 19.05 26.09
N TYR A 11 42.85 20.04 26.81
CA TYR A 11 42.75 21.46 26.49
C TYR A 11 43.94 21.86 25.62
N VAL A 12 43.65 22.37 24.44
CA VAL A 12 44.63 22.72 23.40
C VAL A 12 44.81 24.23 23.39
N GLN A 13 45.97 24.70 23.84
CA GLN A 13 46.42 26.09 23.72
C GLN A 13 47.64 26.16 22.81
N PRO A 14 47.98 27.32 22.22
CA PRO A 14 49.00 27.43 21.17
C PRO A 14 50.38 26.83 21.48
N THR A 15 50.78 26.76 22.76
CA THR A 15 52.11 26.27 23.19
C THR A 15 52.04 25.25 24.32
N ILE A 16 50.84 24.89 24.77
CA ILE A 16 50.66 23.99 25.90
C ILE A 16 49.39 23.14 25.73
N LEU A 17 49.53 21.84 25.97
CA LEU A 17 48.43 20.91 26.12
C LEU A 17 48.24 20.65 27.60
N ARG A 18 47.00 20.70 28.08
CA ARG A 18 46.67 20.26 29.44
C ARG A 18 45.66 19.15 29.36
N TYR A 19 45.84 18.04 30.06
CA TYR A 19 44.82 16.98 30.06
C TYR A 19 44.41 16.55 31.46
N LYS A 20 43.18 16.06 31.56
CA LYS A 20 42.64 15.39 32.75
C LYS A 20 41.89 14.12 32.37
N THR A 21 41.92 13.13 33.25
CA THR A 21 41.16 11.90 33.11
C THR A 21 39.92 11.96 33.99
N VAL A 22 38.76 11.70 33.41
CA VAL A 22 37.46 11.68 34.08
C VAL A 22 36.91 10.26 33.98
N SER A 23 36.68 9.62 35.12
CA SER A 23 36.01 8.31 35.17
C SER A 23 34.49 8.49 35.26
N SER A 24 33.72 7.65 34.54
CA SER A 24 32.25 7.70 34.53
C SER A 24 31.58 7.64 35.93
N ALA A 25 32.28 7.21 36.97
CA ALA A 25 31.76 7.16 38.34
C ALA A 25 31.69 8.54 39.04
N LYS A 26 32.35 9.57 38.50
CA LYS A 26 32.32 10.94 39.04
C LYS A 26 31.84 11.90 37.94
N GLN A 27 30.53 12.16 37.88
CA GLN A 27 30.00 13.31 37.14
C GLN A 27 30.43 14.59 37.87
N VAL A 28 31.58 15.15 37.47
CA VAL A 28 32.00 16.47 37.94
C VAL A 28 31.36 17.51 37.03
N THR A 29 30.33 18.19 37.55
CA THR A 29 29.57 19.26 36.91
C THR A 29 30.23 20.64 37.00
N THR A 30 31.46 20.74 37.50
CA THR A 30 32.15 22.02 37.68
C THR A 30 33.53 22.03 37.02
N LEU A 31 33.82 23.15 36.37
CA LEU A 31 35.14 23.56 35.88
C LEU A 31 36.04 23.87 37.09
N ASP A 32 36.40 22.88 37.90
CA ASP A 32 37.51 23.04 38.84
C ASP A 32 38.81 22.97 38.04
N MET A 33 39.43 24.14 37.86
CA MET A 33 40.59 24.35 36.98
C MET A 33 41.95 24.14 37.66
N SER A 34 42.06 23.90 38.97
CA SER A 34 43.37 24.12 39.61
C SER A 34 44.24 22.89 39.89
N ASP A 35 43.72 21.71 40.26
CA ASP A 35 44.60 20.77 40.99
C ASP A 35 45.01 19.46 40.26
N ASP A 36 44.34 19.06 39.17
CA ASP A 36 44.57 17.74 38.52
C ASP A 36 44.98 17.79 37.02
N LEU A 37 45.33 18.97 36.49
CA LEU A 37 45.70 19.11 35.07
C LEU A 37 47.17 18.80 34.83
N VAL A 38 47.46 17.76 34.04
CA VAL A 38 48.82 17.47 33.59
C VAL A 38 49.13 18.35 32.38
N ALA A 39 50.13 19.22 32.52
CA ALA A 39 50.58 20.13 31.48
C ALA A 39 51.73 19.54 30.65
N PHE A 40 51.68 19.77 29.35
CA PHE A 40 52.69 19.37 28.38
C PHE A 40 52.98 20.54 27.43
N HIS A 41 54.21 21.05 27.46
CA HIS A 41 54.63 22.13 26.57
C HIS A 41 55.10 21.55 25.24
N TYR A 42 54.70 22.19 24.14
CA TYR A 42 55.07 21.76 22.80
C TYR A 42 55.45 22.96 21.94
N GLN A 43 56.36 22.75 20.98
CA GLN A 43 56.83 23.79 20.05
C GLN A 43 56.55 23.40 18.59
N ASN A 44 56.48 22.10 18.30
CA ASN A 44 56.27 21.60 16.95
C ASN A 44 55.35 20.35 16.93
N GLU A 45 55.02 19.87 15.73
CA GLU A 45 54.16 18.70 15.55
C GLU A 45 54.77 17.39 16.08
N ALA A 46 56.11 17.27 16.12
CA ALA A 46 56.77 16.08 16.64
C ALA A 46 56.59 15.94 18.16
N ASP A 47 56.54 17.06 18.88
CA ASP A 47 56.24 17.07 20.31
C ASP A 47 54.80 16.56 20.59
N ILE A 48 53.85 16.93 19.72
CA ILE A 48 52.45 16.46 19.80
C ILE A 48 52.37 14.94 19.51
N ASP A 49 53.18 14.47 18.55
CA ASP A 49 53.29 13.05 18.21
C ASP A 49 53.78 12.22 19.42
N LEU A 50 54.83 12.71 20.10
CA LEU A 50 55.34 12.10 21.33
C LEU A 50 54.28 12.08 22.43
N PHE A 51 53.60 13.20 22.64
CA PHE A 51 52.51 13.31 23.62
C PHE A 51 51.40 12.27 23.38
N LEU A 52 50.95 12.12 22.13
CA LEU A 52 49.90 11.15 21.79
C LEU A 52 50.38 9.70 21.87
N SER A 53 51.64 9.42 21.54
CA SER A 53 52.24 8.10 21.77
C SER A 53 52.26 7.73 23.26
N ASP A 54 52.59 8.69 24.13
CA ASP A 54 52.59 8.47 25.57
C ASP A 54 51.18 8.29 26.12
N LEU A 55 50.20 9.06 25.62
CA LEU A 55 48.79 8.85 25.95
C LEU A 55 48.30 7.46 25.50
N GLN A 56 48.69 6.99 24.33
CA GLN A 56 48.33 5.66 23.82
C GLN A 56 48.87 4.55 24.73
N LYS A 57 50.12 4.66 25.18
CA LYS A 57 50.71 3.70 26.13
C LYS A 57 50.05 3.76 27.50
N LYS A 58 49.68 4.96 27.95
CA LYS A 58 49.10 5.20 29.28
C LYS A 58 47.63 4.76 29.37
N PHE A 59 46.85 4.97 28.32
CA PHE A 59 45.42 4.68 28.29
C PHE A 59 45.13 3.56 27.29
N VAL A 60 45.05 2.33 27.81
CA VAL A 60 44.76 1.14 27.00
C VAL A 60 43.28 0.78 27.10
N GLY A 61 42.62 0.49 25.96
CA GLY A 61 41.24 0.01 25.91
C GLY A 61 40.23 1.02 25.34
N ARG A 62 39.00 1.06 25.90
CA ARG A 62 37.87 1.86 25.39
C ARG A 62 37.85 3.31 25.92
N THR A 63 39.00 3.97 25.96
CA THR A 63 39.10 5.36 26.42
C THR A 63 38.64 6.32 25.32
N GLU A 64 37.75 7.26 25.68
CA GLU A 64 37.26 8.29 24.76
C GLU A 64 38.03 9.59 24.99
N PHE A 65 38.48 10.24 23.91
CA PHE A 65 39.24 11.47 23.97
C PHE A 65 38.40 12.67 23.47
N GLU A 66 38.54 13.80 24.15
CA GLU A 66 37.91 15.07 23.81
C GLU A 66 39.00 16.16 23.72
N LEU A 67 38.98 16.94 22.64
CA LEU A 67 39.85 18.11 22.46
C LEU A 67 39.03 19.39 22.66
N ASN A 68 39.35 20.12 23.72
CA ASN A 68 38.83 21.45 24.01
C ASN A 68 39.83 22.49 23.47
N LEU A 69 39.47 23.13 22.37
CA LEU A 69 40.26 24.19 21.75
C LEU A 69 40.11 25.48 22.55
N ASP A 70 41.24 26.18 22.67
CA ASP A 70 41.28 27.53 23.22
C ASP A 70 40.54 28.53 22.32
N VAL A 71 40.02 29.59 22.93
CA VAL A 71 39.28 30.66 22.24
C VAL A 71 40.12 31.33 21.15
N ASN A 72 41.45 31.35 21.27
CA ASN A 72 42.34 31.91 20.25
C ASN A 72 42.37 31.10 18.94
N LEU A 73 41.92 29.84 18.98
CA LEU A 73 41.87 28.96 17.81
C LEU A 73 40.50 28.99 17.11
N ILE A 74 39.55 29.76 17.64
CA ILE A 74 38.15 29.78 17.19
C ILE A 74 37.74 31.22 16.86
N GLN A 75 37.16 31.41 15.68
CA GLN A 75 36.53 32.69 15.35
C GLN A 75 35.02 32.59 15.59
N THR A 76 34.44 33.62 16.19
CA THR A 76 33.02 33.66 16.57
C THR A 76 32.35 34.88 15.97
N GLN A 77 31.19 34.70 15.33
CA GLN A 77 30.35 35.80 14.86
C GLN A 77 28.86 35.49 15.01
N GLN A 78 28.04 36.53 15.04
CA GLN A 78 26.58 36.40 15.09
C GLN A 78 25.98 36.53 13.68
N LEU A 79 25.08 35.60 13.33
CA LEU A 79 24.32 35.64 12.09
C LEU A 79 22.86 35.89 12.40
N THR A 80 22.29 36.96 11.83
CA THR A 80 20.85 37.23 11.92
C THR A 80 20.09 36.21 11.07
N LEU A 81 19.04 35.61 11.65
CA LEU A 81 18.16 34.67 10.99
C LEU A 81 17.04 35.40 10.23
N PRO A 82 16.57 34.83 9.09
CA PRO A 82 15.41 35.36 8.40
C PRO A 82 14.14 35.20 9.25
N ASP A 83 13.11 35.98 8.94
CA ASP A 83 11.80 35.94 9.62
C ASP A 83 10.97 34.66 9.35
N ILE A 84 11.62 33.62 8.81
CA ILE A 84 11.02 32.32 8.49
C ILE A 84 11.65 31.27 9.41
N LYS A 85 10.82 30.40 9.97
CA LYS A 85 11.28 29.30 10.82
C LYS A 85 11.99 28.23 9.98
N LEU A 86 13.32 28.25 9.99
CA LEU A 86 14.15 27.24 9.31
C LEU A 86 14.19 25.92 10.10
N LYS A 87 14.11 24.80 9.39
CA LYS A 87 14.47 23.47 9.93
C LYS A 87 15.99 23.40 10.12
N LEU A 88 16.45 22.46 10.95
CA LEU A 88 17.88 22.30 11.26
C LEU A 88 18.76 22.15 10.00
N SER A 89 18.31 21.38 9.00
CA SER A 89 19.03 21.20 7.73
C SER A 89 19.11 22.49 6.91
N GLU A 90 18.01 23.24 6.86
CA GLU A 90 17.94 24.52 6.14
C GLU A 90 18.82 25.57 6.83
N LEU A 91 18.87 25.54 8.16
CA LEU A 91 19.73 26.39 8.96
C LEU A 91 21.22 26.08 8.75
N ILE A 92 21.62 24.81 8.69
CA ILE A 92 23.00 24.42 8.39
C ILE A 92 23.41 24.99 7.02
N LEU A 93 22.57 24.81 5.99
CA LEU A 93 22.81 25.34 4.65
C LEU A 93 22.85 26.87 4.63
N TYR A 94 21.96 27.52 5.38
CA TYR A 94 21.92 28.97 5.49
C TYR A 94 23.21 29.52 6.12
N ILE A 95 23.68 28.90 7.20
CA ILE A 95 24.94 29.28 7.85
C ILE A 95 26.12 29.03 6.91
N GLU A 96 26.19 27.84 6.29
CA GLU A 96 27.22 27.46 5.32
C GLU A 96 27.37 28.48 4.19
N ALA A 97 26.24 28.95 3.64
CA ALA A 97 26.22 29.98 2.59
C ALA A 97 26.69 31.37 3.09
N ASN A 98 26.54 31.67 4.38
CA ASN A 98 26.93 32.94 4.97
C ASN A 98 28.35 32.97 5.54
N ILE A 99 29.05 31.83 5.63
CA ILE A 99 30.40 31.77 6.21
C ILE A 99 31.38 32.72 5.52
N TYR A 100 31.39 32.75 4.18
CA TYR A 100 32.26 33.67 3.45
C TYR A 100 31.98 35.14 3.79
N LYS A 101 30.70 35.49 3.94
CA LYS A 101 30.29 36.86 4.29
C LYS A 101 30.68 37.23 5.72
N LEU A 102 30.57 36.29 6.66
CA LEU A 102 30.89 36.51 8.06
C LEU A 102 32.41 36.59 8.28
N PHE A 103 33.14 35.59 7.81
CA PHE A 103 34.54 35.39 8.20
C PHE A 103 35.56 35.71 7.10
N GLN A 104 35.11 36.10 5.91
CA GLN A 104 35.97 36.36 4.74
C GLN A 104 36.82 35.14 4.33
N LEU A 105 36.40 33.93 4.74
CA LEU A 105 37.07 32.67 4.44
C LEU A 105 36.17 31.77 3.59
N PRO A 106 36.71 31.01 2.63
CA PRO A 106 35.94 30.01 1.91
C PRO A 106 35.42 28.95 2.87
N THR A 107 34.13 28.60 2.79
CA THR A 107 33.53 27.56 3.64
C THR A 107 34.25 26.22 3.56
N LYS A 108 34.82 25.89 2.39
CA LYS A 108 35.65 24.69 2.21
C LYS A 108 36.91 24.66 3.08
N ASN A 109 37.40 25.79 3.58
CA ASN A 109 38.64 25.87 4.36
C ASN A 109 38.39 25.85 5.87
N VAL A 110 37.14 25.73 6.31
CA VAL A 110 36.77 25.81 7.72
C VAL A 110 35.82 24.69 8.12
N PHE A 111 35.86 24.32 9.39
CA PHE A 111 34.75 23.65 10.04
C PHE A 111 33.95 24.68 10.83
N PHE A 112 32.65 24.44 10.93
CA PHE A 112 31.75 25.34 11.65
C PHE A 112 30.74 24.57 12.48
N ASP A 113 30.34 25.16 13.59
CA ASP A 113 29.15 24.76 14.34
C ASP A 113 28.50 26.03 14.92
N PHE A 114 27.27 25.90 15.42
CA PHE A 114 26.48 27.03 15.89
C PHE A 114 25.61 26.68 17.08
N VAL A 115 25.29 27.72 17.84
CA VAL A 115 24.39 27.66 19.00
C VAL A 115 23.36 28.76 18.94
N TYR A 116 22.18 28.44 19.47
CA TYR A 116 21.16 29.43 19.71
C TYR A 116 21.47 30.15 21.02
N PRO A 117 21.37 31.50 21.06
CA PRO A 117 21.33 32.20 22.33
C PRO A 117 20.13 31.69 23.16
N THR A 118 20.33 31.58 24.47
CA THR A 118 19.32 31.13 25.44
C THR A 118 18.10 32.06 25.55
N LYS A 119 18.18 33.28 24.99
CA LYS A 119 17.07 34.24 24.89
C LYS A 119 16.55 34.30 23.45
N GLN A 120 15.23 34.50 23.29
CA GLN A 120 14.52 34.62 22.01
C GLN A 120 15.07 35.77 21.16
N ASN A 121 16.20 35.52 20.50
CA ASN A 121 16.81 36.47 19.60
C ASN A 121 16.81 35.89 18.18
N LYS A 122 16.61 36.76 17.19
CA LYS A 122 16.66 36.43 15.75
C LYS A 122 18.09 36.22 15.26
N TYR A 123 19.00 35.68 16.07
CA TYR A 123 20.37 35.42 15.66
C TYR A 123 20.87 34.08 16.17
N VAL A 124 21.87 33.53 15.48
CA VAL A 124 22.65 32.37 15.90
C VAL A 124 24.10 32.79 16.05
N THR A 125 24.78 32.24 17.05
CA THR A 125 26.23 32.40 17.18
C THR A 125 26.90 31.30 16.39
N VAL A 126 27.62 31.69 15.34
CA VAL A 126 28.38 30.79 14.46
C VAL A 126 29.84 30.83 14.91
N MET A 127 30.43 29.65 15.06
CA MET A 127 31.84 29.49 15.37
C MET A 127 32.52 28.72 14.26
N ILE A 128 33.72 29.15 13.89
CA ILE A 128 34.54 28.47 12.90
C ILE A 128 35.94 28.21 13.43
N THR A 129 36.57 27.19 12.86
CA THR A 129 37.99 26.87 13.01
C THR A 129 38.53 26.49 11.64
N GLU A 130 39.82 26.72 11.42
CA GLU A 130 40.47 26.28 10.19
C GLU A 130 40.40 24.76 10.04
N ARG A 131 40.07 24.32 8.83
CA ARG A 131 39.93 22.90 8.49
C ARG A 131 41.23 22.14 8.76
N ASN A 132 42.37 22.70 8.33
CA ASN A 132 43.67 22.05 8.46
C ASN A 132 44.01 21.75 9.93
N ASN A 133 43.67 22.66 10.86
CA ASN A 133 43.91 22.44 12.29
C ASN A 133 43.16 21.19 12.80
N ILE A 134 41.88 21.07 12.46
CA ILE A 134 41.05 19.92 12.88
C ILE A 134 41.47 18.64 12.17
N GLU A 135 41.75 18.72 10.86
CA GLU A 135 42.20 17.56 10.09
C GLU A 135 43.54 17.03 10.62
N ASN A 136 44.47 17.91 11.03
CA ASN A 136 45.71 17.49 11.68
C ASN A 136 45.44 16.73 12.98
N TRP A 137 44.59 17.26 13.87
CA TRP A 137 44.20 16.53 15.08
C TRP A 137 43.55 15.18 14.79
N VAL A 138 42.61 15.14 13.85
CA VAL A 138 41.93 13.89 13.45
C VAL A 138 42.94 12.87 12.89
N ASN A 139 43.86 13.31 12.05
CA ASN A 139 44.86 12.45 11.43
C ASN A 139 45.84 11.88 12.45
N ILE A 140 46.31 12.68 13.41
CA ILE A 140 47.25 12.19 14.43
C ILE A 140 46.53 11.25 15.41
N PHE A 141 45.31 11.55 15.83
CA PHE A 141 44.53 10.62 16.66
C PHE A 141 44.27 9.28 15.95
N LYS A 142 44.00 9.33 14.63
CA LYS A 142 43.84 8.13 13.81
C LYS A 142 45.14 7.32 13.69
N LYS A 143 46.31 7.98 13.56
CA LYS A 143 47.63 7.33 13.54
C LYS A 143 47.88 6.48 14.78
N TYR A 144 47.40 6.93 15.94
CA TYR A 144 47.56 6.22 17.23
C TYR A 144 46.34 5.37 17.63
N GLU A 145 45.37 5.19 16.72
CA GLU A 145 44.13 4.43 16.98
C GLU A 145 43.35 4.93 18.22
N LEU A 146 43.50 6.21 18.56
CA LEU A 146 42.82 6.82 19.69
C LEU A 146 41.43 7.30 19.29
N ARG A 147 40.42 6.98 20.10
CA ARG A 147 39.03 7.30 19.80
C ARG A 147 38.70 8.76 20.16
N LEU A 148 38.87 9.64 19.19
CA LEU A 148 38.46 11.03 19.28
C LEU A 148 36.94 11.18 19.12
N THR A 149 36.28 11.79 20.11
CA THR A 149 34.81 11.92 20.15
C THR A 149 34.32 13.37 20.07
N PHE A 150 35.18 14.32 20.40
CA PHE A 150 34.87 15.74 20.42
C PHE A 150 36.11 16.56 20.04
N VAL A 151 35.93 17.57 19.18
CA VAL A 151 36.92 18.63 18.95
C VAL A 151 36.18 19.95 18.86
N GLY A 152 36.40 20.84 19.81
CA GLY A 152 35.78 22.16 19.78
C GLY A 152 35.81 22.85 21.12
N CYS A 153 34.75 23.56 21.49
CA CYS A 153 34.74 24.32 22.74
C CYS A 153 33.37 24.28 23.41
N ARG A 154 33.34 24.73 24.67
CA ARG A 154 32.10 24.96 25.41
C ARG A 154 31.80 26.46 25.39
N PHE A 155 30.60 26.83 24.95
CA PHE A 155 30.15 28.20 24.89
C PHE A 155 28.73 28.30 25.46
N ASP A 156 28.51 29.16 26.45
CA ASP A 156 27.21 29.42 27.08
C ASP A 156 26.40 28.14 27.39
N HIS A 157 27.06 27.15 28.01
CA HIS A 157 26.49 25.84 28.39
C HIS A 157 26.17 24.89 27.22
N ALA A 158 26.53 25.25 25.99
CA ALA A 158 26.43 24.40 24.81
C ALA A 158 27.81 23.92 24.34
N GLU A 159 27.83 22.72 23.74
CA GLU A 159 29.03 22.12 23.16
C GLU A 159 29.07 22.41 21.66
N ILE A 160 30.11 23.12 21.23
CA ILE A 160 30.43 23.43 19.84
C ILE A 160 31.41 22.37 19.37
N ASN A 161 31.03 21.55 18.39
CA ASN A 161 31.87 20.44 17.93
C ASN A 161 32.13 20.56 16.43
N PHE A 162 33.39 20.73 16.08
CA PHE A 162 33.87 20.89 14.72
C PHE A 162 34.13 19.57 13.98
N LEU A 163 34.01 18.43 14.67
CA LEU A 163 33.96 17.15 13.98
C LEU A 163 32.71 17.10 13.08
N PRO A 164 32.75 16.44 11.91
CA PRO A 164 31.61 16.32 11.00
C PRO A 164 30.47 15.42 11.54
N TRP A 165 30.33 15.25 12.86
CA TRP A 165 29.41 14.33 13.51
C TRP A 165 27.93 14.64 13.21
N ARG A 166 27.55 15.92 13.06
CA ARG A 166 26.17 16.31 12.68
C ARG A 166 25.84 15.86 11.25
N GLN A 167 26.81 15.98 10.34
CA GLN A 167 26.68 15.53 8.95
C GLN A 167 26.66 14.00 8.89
N GLU A 168 27.55 13.31 9.60
CA GLU A 168 27.58 11.84 9.66
C GLU A 168 26.31 11.25 10.28
N LYS A 169 25.80 11.84 11.36
CA LYS A 169 24.57 11.42 12.01
C LYS A 169 23.36 11.60 11.08
N GLN A 170 23.30 12.71 10.34
CA GLN A 170 22.25 12.95 9.35
C GLN A 170 22.31 11.94 8.19
N ILE A 171 23.50 11.69 7.64
CA ILE A 171 23.70 10.68 6.58
C ILE A 171 23.30 9.29 7.09
N LYS A 172 23.66 8.93 8.33
CA LYS A 172 23.30 7.66 8.94
C LYS A 172 21.78 7.52 9.11
N HIS A 173 21.09 8.56 9.57
CA HIS A 173 19.63 8.57 9.69
C HIS A 173 18.93 8.47 8.32
N GLN A 174 19.44 9.18 7.31
CA GLN A 174 18.91 9.08 5.93
C GLN A 174 19.09 7.67 5.36
N ARG A 175 20.24 7.03 5.59
CA ARG A 175 20.47 5.64 5.18
C ARG A 175 19.54 4.67 5.91
N GLN A 176 19.37 4.84 7.23
CA GLN A 176 18.42 4.02 8.01
C GLN A 176 16.99 4.15 7.48
N LEU A 177 16.54 5.37 7.19
CA LEU A 177 15.23 5.61 6.58
C LEU A 177 15.11 4.92 5.21
N ALA A 178 16.13 5.04 4.36
CA ALA A 178 16.14 4.35 3.07
C ALA A 178 16.02 2.82 3.23
N TYR A 179 16.77 2.21 4.15
CA TYR A 179 16.65 0.78 4.44
C TYR A 179 15.24 0.41 4.91
N THR A 180 14.64 1.18 5.82
CA THR A 180 13.28 0.91 6.29
C THR A 180 12.24 0.99 5.17
N ILE A 181 12.36 1.96 4.26
CA ILE A 181 11.46 2.11 3.12
C ILE A 181 11.61 0.92 2.16
N VAL A 182 12.85 0.54 1.83
CA VAL A 182 13.12 -0.62 0.96
C VAL A 182 12.56 -1.91 1.55
N SER A 183 12.76 -2.14 2.85
CA SER A 183 12.19 -3.30 3.55
C SER A 183 10.65 -3.28 3.52
N PHE A 184 10.04 -2.12 3.73
CA PHE A 184 8.58 -1.98 3.69
C PHE A 184 8.01 -2.26 2.28
N ILE A 185 8.66 -1.77 1.23
CA ILE A 185 8.31 -2.08 -0.17
C ILE A 185 8.44 -3.58 -0.44
N GLY A 186 9.46 -4.24 0.12
CA GLY A 186 9.62 -5.70 0.04
C GLY A 186 8.44 -6.45 0.65
N ILE A 187 8.00 -6.06 1.85
CA ILE A 187 6.84 -6.67 2.53
C ILE A 187 5.55 -6.49 1.70
N ILE A 188 5.29 -5.29 1.19
CA ILE A 188 4.13 -5.02 0.34
C ILE A 188 4.17 -5.87 -0.92
N SER A 189 5.32 -5.98 -1.57
CA SER A 189 5.50 -6.80 -2.76
C SER A 189 5.17 -8.27 -2.48
N CYS A 190 5.64 -8.82 -1.35
CA CYS A 190 5.31 -10.19 -0.95
C CYS A 190 3.81 -10.39 -0.70
N LEU A 191 3.14 -9.44 -0.06
CA LEU A 191 1.69 -9.48 0.16
C LEU A 191 0.90 -9.45 -1.15
N LEU A 192 1.30 -8.60 -2.09
CA LEU A 192 0.68 -8.53 -3.41
C LEU A 192 0.89 -9.82 -4.21
N CYS A 193 2.08 -10.41 -4.16
CA CYS A 193 2.34 -11.72 -4.78
C CYS A 193 1.45 -12.82 -4.18
N TYR A 194 1.28 -12.84 -2.86
CA TYR A 194 0.41 -13.79 -2.18
C TYR A 194 -1.06 -13.62 -2.63
N TRP A 195 -1.57 -12.38 -2.65
CA TRP A 195 -2.92 -12.09 -3.13
C TRP A 195 -3.11 -12.48 -4.59
N TRP A 196 -2.11 -12.25 -5.44
CA TRP A 196 -2.17 -12.63 -6.84
C TRP A 196 -2.27 -14.15 -7.03
N ILE A 197 -1.47 -14.92 -6.29
CA ILE A 197 -1.54 -16.39 -6.32
C ILE A 197 -2.92 -16.87 -5.85
N GLN A 198 -3.45 -16.28 -4.78
CA GLN A 198 -4.78 -16.65 -4.27
C GLN A 198 -5.88 -16.36 -5.29
N ALA A 199 -5.90 -15.17 -5.89
CA ALA A 199 -6.86 -14.82 -6.94
C ALA A 199 -6.76 -15.75 -8.16
N ARG A 200 -5.54 -16.14 -8.55
CA ARG A 200 -5.32 -17.09 -9.65
C ARG A 200 -5.89 -18.47 -9.32
N ASN A 201 -5.68 -18.96 -8.10
CA ASN A 201 -6.19 -20.26 -7.67
C ASN A 201 -7.72 -20.26 -7.60
N GLU A 202 -8.33 -19.18 -7.10
CA GLU A 202 -9.78 -19.01 -7.09
C GLU A 202 -10.35 -19.00 -8.51
N GLN A 203 -9.73 -18.28 -9.44
CA GLN A 203 -10.13 -18.28 -10.84
C GLN A 203 -10.08 -19.69 -11.44
N GLN A 204 -8.99 -20.43 -11.25
CA GLN A 204 -8.86 -21.80 -11.74
C GLN A 204 -9.94 -22.73 -11.17
N TYR A 205 -10.26 -22.58 -9.89
CA TYR A 205 -11.33 -23.33 -9.25
C TYR A 205 -12.69 -23.07 -9.92
N TYR A 206 -13.02 -21.81 -10.19
CA TYR A 206 -14.28 -21.46 -10.87
C TYR A 206 -14.32 -21.89 -12.33
N GLU A 207 -13.19 -21.81 -13.05
CA GLU A 207 -13.09 -22.34 -14.43
C GLU A 207 -13.34 -23.84 -14.48
N GLN A 208 -12.78 -24.60 -13.55
CA GLN A 208 -13.01 -26.04 -13.46
C GLN A 208 -14.47 -26.37 -13.13
N LYS A 209 -15.08 -25.64 -12.20
CA LYS A 209 -16.50 -25.80 -11.86
C LYS A 209 -17.42 -25.47 -13.03
N LEU A 210 -17.07 -24.46 -13.84
CA LEU A 210 -17.80 -24.10 -15.05
C LEU A 210 -17.75 -25.23 -16.09
N LEU A 211 -16.57 -25.84 -16.28
CA LEU A 211 -16.40 -26.98 -17.19
C LEU A 211 -17.24 -28.19 -16.76
N GLU A 212 -17.25 -28.52 -15.46
CA GLU A 212 -18.09 -29.59 -14.93
C GLU A 212 -19.58 -29.32 -15.18
N GLN A 213 -20.05 -28.09 -14.94
CA GLN A 213 -21.42 -27.71 -15.23
C GLN A 213 -21.76 -27.80 -16.73
N GLN A 214 -20.85 -27.36 -17.60
CA GLN A 214 -21.06 -27.47 -19.05
C GLN A 214 -21.18 -28.93 -19.50
N GLN A 215 -20.36 -29.84 -18.96
CA GLN A 215 -20.46 -31.28 -19.25
C GLN A 215 -21.81 -31.86 -18.80
N VAL A 216 -22.27 -31.48 -17.61
CA VAL A 216 -23.59 -31.90 -17.11
C VAL A 216 -24.70 -31.39 -18.02
N VAL A 217 -24.68 -30.11 -18.40
CA VAL A 217 -25.67 -29.52 -19.32
C VAL A 217 -25.66 -30.22 -20.67
N GLN A 218 -24.48 -30.48 -21.26
CA GLN A 218 -24.37 -31.21 -22.52
C GLN A 218 -24.96 -32.63 -22.41
N LYS A 219 -24.69 -33.34 -21.31
CA LYS A 219 -25.25 -34.67 -21.07
C LYS A 219 -26.77 -34.65 -20.95
N LEU A 220 -27.33 -33.73 -20.17
CA LEU A 220 -28.78 -33.53 -20.04
C LEU A 220 -29.43 -33.16 -21.37
N THR A 221 -28.78 -32.27 -22.14
CA THR A 221 -29.28 -31.86 -23.46
C THR A 221 -29.32 -33.05 -24.43
N ALA A 222 -28.28 -33.90 -24.41
CA ALA A 222 -28.25 -35.13 -25.20
C ALA A 222 -29.35 -36.12 -24.77
N GLU A 223 -29.52 -36.35 -23.47
CA GLU A 223 -30.58 -37.20 -22.93
C GLU A 223 -31.98 -36.69 -23.32
N LEU A 224 -32.24 -35.38 -23.17
CA LEU A 224 -33.49 -34.74 -23.59
C LEU A 224 -33.73 -34.80 -25.10
N SER A 225 -32.69 -34.66 -25.92
CA SER A 225 -32.81 -34.75 -27.38
C SER A 225 -33.24 -36.13 -27.88
N SER A 226 -32.93 -37.18 -27.10
CA SER A 226 -33.35 -38.56 -27.36
C SER A 226 -34.71 -38.92 -26.73
N TYR A 227 -35.25 -38.05 -25.87
CA TYR A 227 -36.52 -38.26 -25.20
C TYR A 227 -37.68 -37.85 -26.11
N LEU A 228 -38.10 -38.78 -26.97
CA LEU A 228 -39.41 -38.75 -27.62
C LEU A 228 -40.38 -39.49 -26.69
N PRO A 229 -41.26 -38.80 -25.93
CA PRO A 229 -42.30 -39.51 -25.20
C PRO A 229 -43.14 -40.24 -26.24
N ASN A 230 -43.21 -41.57 -26.18
CA ASN A 230 -44.20 -42.33 -26.96
C ASN A 230 -45.57 -41.75 -26.56
N PRO A 231 -46.25 -40.99 -27.45
CA PRO A 231 -47.44 -40.29 -27.03
C PRO A 231 -48.48 -41.35 -26.68
N SER A 232 -49.02 -41.24 -25.47
CA SER A 232 -50.14 -42.07 -25.04
C SER A 232 -51.28 -41.95 -26.05
N LEU A 233 -52.13 -42.98 -26.15
CA LEU A 233 -53.24 -42.99 -27.10
C LEU A 233 -54.12 -41.72 -26.99
N SER A 234 -54.33 -41.21 -25.78
CA SER A 234 -55.03 -39.96 -25.52
C SER A 234 -54.32 -38.73 -26.09
N GLN A 235 -53.00 -38.65 -25.98
CA GLN A 235 -52.21 -37.55 -26.57
C GLN A 235 -52.28 -37.56 -28.10
N LYS A 236 -52.23 -38.73 -28.74
CA LYS A 236 -52.45 -38.85 -30.19
C LYS A 236 -53.85 -38.40 -30.61
N GLN A 237 -54.88 -38.79 -29.84
CA GLN A 237 -56.26 -38.40 -30.13
C GLN A 237 -56.49 -36.90 -29.95
N ILE A 238 -55.93 -36.29 -28.91
CA ILE A 238 -55.97 -34.83 -28.71
C ILE A 238 -55.26 -34.11 -29.87
N GLN A 239 -54.08 -34.59 -30.26
CA GLN A 239 -53.33 -34.02 -31.39
C GLN A 239 -54.13 -34.08 -32.69
N ASN A 240 -54.70 -35.24 -33.02
CA ASN A 240 -55.50 -35.41 -34.23
C ASN A 240 -56.75 -34.53 -34.23
N ALA A 241 -57.43 -34.39 -33.08
CA ALA A 241 -58.58 -33.50 -32.95
C ALA A 241 -58.20 -32.02 -33.14
N LEU A 242 -57.08 -31.57 -32.56
CA LEU A 242 -56.60 -30.20 -32.72
C LEU A 242 -56.15 -29.91 -34.16
N LEU A 243 -55.48 -30.85 -34.82
CA LEU A 243 -55.11 -30.73 -36.23
C LEU A 243 -56.34 -30.61 -37.11
N LEU A 244 -57.34 -31.47 -36.89
CA LEU A 244 -58.61 -31.43 -37.61
C LEU A 244 -59.30 -30.07 -37.44
N PHE A 245 -59.32 -29.52 -36.23
CA PHE A 245 -59.84 -28.17 -36.02
C PHE A 245 -59.02 -27.12 -36.74
N SER A 246 -57.69 -27.19 -36.71
CA SER A 246 -56.85 -26.21 -37.42
C SER A 246 -57.12 -26.17 -38.92
N GLU A 247 -57.45 -27.30 -39.53
CA GLU A 247 -57.70 -27.41 -40.97
C GLU A 247 -59.11 -26.98 -41.38
N GLN A 248 -60.09 -27.15 -40.48
CA GLN A 248 -61.51 -27.14 -40.83
C GLN A 248 -62.30 -26.02 -40.14
N LEU A 249 -61.69 -25.32 -39.17
CA LEU A 249 -62.30 -24.20 -38.48
C LEU A 249 -62.45 -23.00 -39.42
N PRO A 250 -63.68 -22.53 -39.69
CA PRO A 250 -63.92 -21.29 -40.44
C PRO A 250 -63.35 -20.09 -39.69
N SER A 251 -62.90 -19.08 -40.44
CA SER A 251 -62.34 -17.83 -39.88
C SER A 251 -63.32 -17.00 -39.05
N VAL A 252 -64.62 -17.32 -39.12
CA VAL A 252 -65.71 -16.64 -38.39
C VAL A 252 -66.09 -17.33 -37.07
N ILE A 253 -65.45 -18.47 -36.75
CA ILE A 253 -65.65 -19.23 -35.52
C ILE A 253 -64.41 -19.06 -34.64
N TRP A 254 -64.60 -18.61 -33.40
CA TRP A 254 -63.56 -18.60 -32.36
C TRP A 254 -63.83 -19.67 -31.32
N LEU A 255 -62.84 -20.51 -31.05
CA LEU A 255 -62.89 -21.49 -29.97
C LEU A 255 -62.44 -20.83 -28.66
N ASN A 256 -63.21 -21.01 -27.60
CA ASN A 256 -62.87 -20.52 -26.26
C ASN A 256 -62.31 -21.64 -25.38
N SER A 257 -62.86 -22.85 -25.52
CA SER A 257 -62.51 -23.98 -24.66
C SER A 257 -62.54 -25.28 -25.48
N PHE A 258 -61.65 -26.20 -25.09
CA PHE A 258 -61.56 -27.55 -25.62
C PHE A 258 -61.48 -28.51 -24.43
N TYR A 259 -62.43 -29.42 -24.35
CA TYR A 259 -62.50 -30.46 -23.34
C TYR A 259 -62.39 -31.82 -24.02
N TYR A 260 -61.42 -32.62 -23.58
CA TYR A 260 -61.25 -33.97 -24.03
C TYR A 260 -61.59 -34.95 -22.92
N GLU A 261 -62.47 -35.88 -23.24
CA GLU A 261 -62.72 -37.12 -22.53
C GLU A 261 -62.46 -38.26 -23.54
N HIS A 262 -62.26 -39.49 -23.06
CA HIS A 262 -61.92 -40.59 -23.96
C HIS A 262 -62.93 -40.72 -25.11
N GLN A 263 -62.44 -40.57 -26.35
CA GLN A 263 -63.24 -40.58 -27.60
C GLN A 263 -64.31 -39.49 -27.72
N LYS A 264 -64.30 -38.50 -26.83
CA LYS A 264 -65.30 -37.45 -26.76
C LYS A 264 -64.63 -36.08 -26.64
N VAL A 265 -64.92 -35.22 -27.59
CA VAL A 265 -64.43 -33.84 -27.60
C VAL A 265 -65.62 -32.90 -27.44
N ARG A 266 -65.55 -32.01 -26.47
CA ARG A 266 -66.49 -30.89 -26.34
C ARG A 266 -65.75 -29.58 -26.56
N ILE A 267 -66.33 -28.72 -27.37
CA ILE A 267 -65.82 -27.36 -27.62
C ILE A 267 -66.90 -26.34 -27.27
N ASP A 268 -66.46 -25.23 -26.66
CA ASP A 268 -67.28 -24.03 -26.57
C ASP A 268 -66.61 -22.92 -27.36
N GLY A 269 -67.42 -22.11 -28.05
CA GLY A 269 -66.90 -21.07 -28.90
C GLY A 269 -67.91 -19.95 -29.16
N GLN A 270 -67.49 -19.02 -30.00
CA GLN A 270 -68.28 -17.91 -30.49
C GLN A 270 -68.26 -17.88 -32.01
N SER A 271 -69.38 -17.51 -32.62
CA SER A 271 -69.47 -17.29 -34.06
C SER A 271 -70.31 -16.06 -34.35
N PHE A 272 -70.04 -15.37 -35.46
CA PHE A 272 -70.90 -14.31 -35.98
C PHE A 272 -72.04 -14.84 -36.88
N SER A 273 -72.01 -16.11 -37.28
CA SER A 273 -72.97 -16.69 -38.23
C SER A 273 -73.43 -18.09 -37.81
N TYR A 274 -74.75 -18.25 -37.68
CA TYR A 274 -75.38 -19.55 -37.42
C TYR A 274 -75.24 -20.52 -38.59
N VAL A 275 -75.26 -19.99 -39.82
CA VAL A 275 -75.09 -20.77 -41.06
C VAL A 275 -73.71 -21.41 -41.07
N GLU A 276 -72.67 -20.65 -40.71
CA GLU A 276 -71.28 -21.12 -40.68
C GLU A 276 -71.06 -22.16 -39.58
N LEU A 277 -71.72 -22.02 -38.42
CA LEU A 277 -71.73 -23.07 -37.38
C LEU A 277 -72.34 -24.38 -37.89
N THR A 278 -73.45 -24.27 -38.63
CA THR A 278 -74.16 -25.44 -39.16
C THR A 278 -73.36 -26.12 -40.27
N ASN A 279 -72.76 -25.33 -41.18
CA ASN A 279 -71.88 -25.82 -42.24
C ASN A 279 -70.64 -26.50 -41.66
N PHE A 280 -70.03 -25.90 -40.64
CA PHE A 280 -68.90 -26.49 -39.93
C PHE A 280 -69.27 -27.84 -39.31
N ASN A 281 -70.41 -27.93 -38.60
CA ASN A 281 -70.87 -29.21 -38.05
C ASN A 281 -71.13 -30.26 -39.13
N GLN A 282 -71.73 -29.87 -40.26
CA GLN A 282 -71.97 -30.75 -41.39
C GLN A 282 -70.66 -31.23 -42.02
N ASN A 283 -69.67 -30.36 -42.19
CA ASN A 283 -68.35 -30.73 -42.71
C ASN A 283 -67.67 -31.74 -41.79
N LEU A 284 -67.72 -31.53 -40.47
CA LEU A 284 -67.20 -32.47 -39.48
C LEU A 284 -67.86 -33.85 -39.58
N LEU A 285 -69.18 -33.91 -39.77
CA LEU A 285 -69.92 -35.17 -39.97
C LEU A 285 -69.50 -35.94 -41.23
N THR A 286 -68.92 -35.29 -42.23
CA THR A 286 -68.41 -35.99 -43.44
C THR A 286 -67.05 -36.66 -43.24
N MET A 287 -66.37 -36.40 -42.12
CA MET A 287 -65.01 -36.89 -41.88
C MET A 287 -65.01 -38.31 -41.31
N LYS A 288 -64.19 -39.19 -41.87
CA LYS A 288 -64.08 -40.61 -41.47
C LYS A 288 -63.69 -40.83 -40.00
N ASN A 289 -63.02 -39.86 -39.39
CA ASN A 289 -62.51 -39.94 -38.02
C ASN A 289 -63.53 -39.47 -36.97
N ILE A 290 -64.70 -39.00 -37.41
CA ILE A 290 -65.77 -38.48 -36.56
C ILE A 290 -66.97 -39.42 -36.70
N ASN A 291 -67.37 -40.03 -35.59
CA ASN A 291 -68.54 -40.91 -35.51
C ASN A 291 -69.83 -40.10 -35.42
N ASN A 292 -69.81 -39.01 -34.64
CA ASN A 292 -70.93 -38.10 -34.49
C ASN A 292 -70.45 -36.68 -34.15
N SER A 293 -71.16 -35.66 -34.60
CA SER A 293 -70.93 -34.26 -34.27
C SER A 293 -72.27 -33.53 -34.17
N GLN A 294 -72.50 -32.88 -33.04
CA GLN A 294 -73.76 -32.19 -32.77
C GLN A 294 -73.52 -30.87 -32.04
N ILE A 295 -74.30 -29.86 -32.42
CA ILE A 295 -74.37 -28.59 -31.68
C ILE A 295 -75.39 -28.78 -30.57
N ASN A 296 -74.93 -28.75 -29.32
CA ASN A 296 -75.77 -28.97 -28.14
C ASN A 296 -76.59 -27.72 -27.79
N SER A 297 -75.97 -26.53 -27.89
CA SER A 297 -76.64 -25.27 -27.60
C SER A 297 -76.05 -24.12 -28.42
N VAL A 298 -76.92 -23.16 -28.78
CA VAL A 298 -76.52 -21.87 -29.36
C VAL A 298 -77.29 -20.76 -28.64
N LEU A 299 -76.57 -19.87 -27.98
CA LEU A 299 -77.11 -18.74 -27.24
C LEU A 299 -76.68 -17.43 -27.91
N SER A 300 -77.64 -16.53 -28.15
CA SER A 300 -77.33 -15.20 -28.68
C SER A 300 -76.84 -14.28 -27.57
N ASN A 301 -75.66 -13.68 -27.76
CA ASN A 301 -75.10 -12.68 -26.85
C ASN A 301 -74.72 -11.41 -27.63
N LYS A 302 -75.67 -10.47 -27.69
CA LYS A 302 -75.57 -9.12 -28.31
C LYS A 302 -75.07 -9.12 -29.76
N THR A 303 -73.78 -9.33 -29.97
CA THR A 303 -73.12 -9.30 -31.28
C THR A 303 -72.67 -10.67 -31.78
N ASN A 304 -72.64 -11.70 -30.92
CA ASN A 304 -72.07 -13.01 -31.22
C ASN A 304 -73.04 -14.14 -30.81
N LEU A 305 -72.91 -15.31 -31.43
CA LEU A 305 -73.53 -16.57 -31.04
C LEU A 305 -72.53 -17.38 -30.23
N VAL A 306 -72.83 -17.67 -28.97
CA VAL A 306 -72.05 -18.60 -28.15
C VAL A 306 -72.59 -20.00 -28.42
N PHE A 307 -71.74 -20.95 -28.76
CA PHE A 307 -72.15 -22.33 -29.04
C PHE A 307 -71.37 -23.33 -28.21
N GLU A 308 -72.04 -24.44 -27.90
CA GLU A 308 -71.45 -25.66 -27.33
C GLU A 308 -71.66 -26.79 -28.35
N MET A 309 -70.58 -27.45 -28.73
CA MET A 309 -70.59 -28.57 -29.68
C MET A 309 -69.89 -29.77 -29.07
N GLU A 310 -70.45 -30.95 -29.32
CA GLU A 310 -69.92 -32.23 -28.90
C GLU A 310 -69.64 -33.11 -30.11
N MET A 311 -68.46 -33.74 -30.11
CA MET A 311 -68.02 -34.66 -31.14
C MET A 311 -67.58 -35.98 -30.51
N ARG A 312 -67.88 -37.09 -31.18
CA ARG A 312 -67.38 -38.43 -30.84
C ARG A 312 -66.40 -38.88 -31.90
N LEU A 313 -65.18 -39.20 -31.49
CA LEU A 313 -64.11 -39.65 -32.34
C LEU A 313 -64.24 -41.17 -32.61
N ASN A 314 -63.79 -41.63 -33.78
CA ASN A 314 -63.76 -43.05 -34.12
C ASN A 314 -62.56 -43.76 -33.45
N GLU A 315 -62.67 -45.07 -33.20
CA GLU A 315 -61.71 -45.87 -32.42
C GLU A 315 -60.44 -46.33 -33.18
N GLN A 316 -60.08 -45.70 -34.31
CA GLN A 316 -58.95 -46.15 -35.12
C GLN A 316 -57.71 -45.27 -35.01
#